data_AF-L5MDI6-F1
#
_entry.id   AF-L5MDI6-F1
#
_cell.length_a   1.000
_cell.length_b   1.000
_cell.length_c   1.000
_cell.angle_alpha   90.00
_cell.angle_beta   90.00
_cell.angle_gamma   90.00
#
_symmetry.space_group_name_H-M   'P 1'
#
loop_
_entity.id
_entity.type
_entity.pdbx_description
1 polymer ?
#
loop_
_entity_poly.entity_id
_entity_poly.type
_entity_poly.pdbx_seq_one_letter_code
_entity_poly.pdbx_strand_id
1 'polypeptide(L)'
;MEQRLRLFTMASEKHQHTYRLAMTGAGIDRHLFCLYVVSKYLAVESPFLKEVLSEPWRLPTSQTPLQQPELLDLEKNTEYVSSGGGFGPVADDGYGVPYILVGENLVNFHISSKFSCPDTDSHRFGKHLRQAMTDIIALFGFSSNSRK
;
A
#
# COMPACT_ATOMS: atom_id res chain seq x y z
N MET A 1 -2.91 -13.95 22.14
CA MET A 1 -2.97 -12.51 21.79
C MET A 1 -1.56 -11.94 21.66
N GLU A 2 -0.73 -12.11 22.68
CA GLU A 2 0.68 -11.67 22.73
C GLU A 2 1.54 -12.08 21.51
N GLN A 3 1.46 -13.35 21.08
CA GLN A 3 2.18 -13.79 19.87
C GLN A 3 1.75 -13.04 18.60
N ARG A 4 0.45 -12.77 18.43
CA ARG A 4 -0.06 -12.04 17.26
C ARG A 4 0.41 -10.59 17.27
N LEU A 5 0.39 -9.95 18.45
CA LEU A 5 0.89 -8.59 18.63
C LEU A 5 2.38 -8.52 18.29
N ARG A 6 3.20 -9.45 18.82
CA ARG A 6 4.63 -9.54 18.50
C ARG A 6 4.88 -9.69 17.00
N LEU A 7 4.17 -10.61 16.33
CA LEU A 7 4.32 -10.82 14.89
C LEU A 7 3.89 -9.60 14.07
N PHE A 8 2.80 -8.94 14.48
CA PHE A 8 2.34 -7.71 13.84
C PHE A 8 3.39 -6.60 13.95
N THR A 9 3.93 -6.35 15.15
CA THR A 9 4.99 -5.36 15.37
C THR A 9 6.21 -5.64 14.49
N MET A 10 6.71 -6.87 14.47
CA MET A 10 7.85 -7.25 13.61
C MET A 10 7.55 -7.02 12.12
N ALA A 11 6.34 -7.34 11.66
CA ALA A 11 5.94 -7.10 10.27
C ALA A 11 5.87 -5.60 9.94
N SER A 12 5.31 -4.78 10.84
CA SER A 12 5.22 -3.33 10.68
C SER A 12 6.60 -2.66 10.69
N GLU A 13 7.49 -3.06 11.60
CA GLU A 13 8.86 -2.56 11.66
C GLU A 13 9.64 -2.92 10.39
N LYS A 14 9.51 -4.16 9.92
CA LYS A 14 10.13 -4.60 8.67
C LYS A 14 9.62 -3.78 7.50
N HIS A 15 8.31 -3.59 7.38
CA HIS A 15 7.70 -2.78 6.32
C HIS A 15 8.23 -1.33 6.34
N GLN A 16 8.23 -0.69 7.50
CA GLN A 16 8.77 0.67 7.65
C GLN A 16 10.24 0.75 7.27
N HIS A 17 11.06 -0.22 7.70
CA HIS A 17 12.47 -0.24 7.35
C HIS A 17 12.69 -0.42 5.85
N THR A 18 11.99 -1.36 5.22
CA THR A 18 12.14 -1.62 3.77
C THR A 18 11.66 -0.47 2.91
N TYR A 19 10.57 0.23 3.27
CA TYR A 19 10.12 1.39 2.49
C TYR A 19 11.12 2.55 2.60
N ARG A 20 11.71 2.80 3.78
CA ARG A 20 12.76 3.82 3.94
C ARG A 20 13.99 3.52 3.08
N LEU A 21 14.42 2.25 3.04
CA LEU A 21 15.49 1.82 2.14
C LEU A 21 15.12 2.07 0.67
N ALA A 22 13.88 1.76 0.26
CA ALA A 22 13.43 2.03 -1.11
C ALA A 22 13.44 3.54 -1.43
N MET A 23 13.00 4.39 -0.49
CA MET A 23 13.01 5.85 -0.63
C MET A 23 14.41 6.44 -0.76
N THR A 24 15.43 5.79 -0.20
CA THR A 24 16.84 6.21 -0.30
C THR A 24 17.60 5.50 -1.42
N GLY A 25 16.90 4.85 -2.35
CA GLY A 25 17.50 4.21 -3.52
C GLY A 25 18.07 2.81 -3.30
N ALA A 26 17.86 2.21 -2.12
CA ALA A 26 18.25 0.83 -1.82
C ALA A 26 17.16 -0.21 -2.14
N GLY A 27 16.15 0.17 -2.93
CA GLY A 27 15.14 -0.74 -3.47
C GLY A 27 15.68 -1.56 -4.66
N ILE A 28 15.10 -2.73 -4.92
CA ILE A 28 15.62 -3.67 -5.93
C ILE A 28 14.94 -3.55 -7.29
N ASP A 29 13.66 -3.17 -7.35
CA ASP A 29 12.83 -3.27 -8.56
C ASP A 29 13.41 -2.48 -9.73
N ARG A 30 13.84 -1.24 -9.49
CA ARG A 30 14.44 -0.39 -10.54
C ARG A 30 15.84 -0.85 -10.94
N HIS A 31 16.59 -1.46 -10.02
CA HIS A 31 17.88 -2.07 -10.33
C HIS A 31 17.69 -3.31 -11.21
N LEU A 32 16.78 -4.22 -10.85
CA LEU A 32 16.42 -5.39 -11.66
C LEU A 32 15.88 -4.98 -13.03
N PHE A 33 15.05 -3.94 -13.10
CA PHE A 33 14.57 -3.39 -14.36
C PHE A 33 15.71 -2.85 -15.24
N CYS A 34 16.70 -2.17 -14.65
CA CYS A 34 17.88 -1.71 -15.39
C CYS A 34 18.67 -2.89 -15.96
N LEU A 35 18.92 -3.93 -15.16
CA LEU A 35 19.58 -5.15 -15.63
C LEU A 35 18.81 -5.81 -16.78
N TYR A 36 17.48 -5.82 -16.70
CA TYR A 36 16.62 -6.29 -17.79
C TYR A 36 16.81 -5.47 -19.07
N VAL A 37 16.73 -4.13 -18.99
CA VAL A 37 16.93 -3.25 -20.15
C VAL A 37 18.31 -3.47 -20.78
N VAL A 38 19.37 -3.55 -19.97
CA VAL A 38 20.74 -3.82 -20.44
C VAL A 38 20.86 -5.20 -21.08
N SER A 39 20.24 -6.23 -20.49
CA SER A 39 20.24 -7.58 -21.07
C SER A 39 19.60 -7.61 -22.46
N LYS A 40 18.52 -6.84 -22.67
CA LYS A 40 17.87 -6.72 -23.99
C LYS A 40 18.75 -6.00 -25.00
N TYR A 41 19.43 -4.93 -24.59
CA TYR A 41 20.37 -4.21 -25.45
C TYR A 41 21.55 -5.09 -25.89
N LEU A 42 22.11 -5.88 -24.97
CA LEU A 42 23.23 -6.79 -25.24
C LEU A 42 22.81 -8.12 -25.86
N ALA A 43 21.51 -8.33 -26.10
CA ALA A 43 20.95 -9.61 -26.55
C ALA A 43 21.36 -10.82 -25.67
N VAL A 44 21.48 -10.60 -24.36
CA VAL A 44 21.79 -11.63 -23.37
C VAL A 44 20.48 -12.12 -22.75
N GLU A 45 20.27 -13.43 -22.77
CA GLU A 45 19.17 -14.04 -22.03
C GLU A 45 19.56 -14.32 -20.58
N SER A 46 18.68 -13.98 -19.65
CA SER A 46 18.85 -14.26 -18.22
C SER A 46 17.63 -15.00 -17.69
N PRO A 47 17.75 -16.30 -17.35
CA PRO A 47 16.67 -17.06 -16.73
C PRO A 47 16.18 -16.42 -15.43
N PHE A 48 17.11 -15.88 -14.63
CA PHE A 48 16.79 -15.16 -13.39
C PHE A 48 15.93 -13.92 -13.64
N LEU A 49 16.28 -13.07 -14.60
CA LEU A 49 15.50 -11.87 -14.90
C LEU A 49 14.12 -12.21 -15.49
N LYS A 50 14.02 -13.32 -16.22
CA LYS A 50 12.74 -13.82 -16.73
C LYS A 50 11.82 -14.26 -15.60
N GLU A 51 12.34 -14.96 -14.61
CA GLU A 51 11.59 -15.43 -13.44
C GLU A 51 11.19 -14.28 -12.50
N VAL A 52 12.15 -13.44 -12.11
CA VAL A 52 11.87 -12.37 -11.13
C VAL A 52 10.89 -11.31 -11.65
N LEU A 53 10.78 -11.16 -12.97
CA LEU A 53 9.87 -10.21 -13.62
C LEU A 53 8.58 -10.86 -14.15
N SER A 54 8.36 -12.17 -13.95
CA SER A 54 7.17 -12.85 -14.48
C SER A 54 5.93 -12.70 -13.60
N GLU A 55 6.11 -12.36 -12.32
CA GLU A 55 4.97 -12.24 -11.40
C GLU A 55 4.09 -11.03 -11.78
N PRO A 56 2.75 -11.13 -11.69
CA PRO A 56 1.86 -9.99 -11.90
C PRO A 56 1.68 -9.19 -10.60
N TRP A 57 1.70 -7.86 -10.69
CA TRP A 57 1.53 -7.00 -9.53
C TRP A 57 0.03 -6.92 -9.19
N ARG A 58 -0.47 -7.88 -8.41
CA ARG A 58 -1.91 -8.02 -8.12
C ARG A 58 -2.46 -7.00 -7.12
N LEU A 59 -1.60 -6.32 -6.36
CA LEU A 59 -2.01 -5.33 -5.37
C LEU A 59 -1.12 -4.07 -5.43
N PRO A 60 -1.20 -3.27 -6.50
CA PRO A 60 -0.67 -1.91 -6.49
C PRO A 60 -1.38 -1.05 -5.45
N THR A 61 -0.58 -0.44 -4.57
CA THR A 61 -1.04 0.51 -3.55
C THR A 61 -0.23 1.80 -3.63
N SER A 62 -0.84 2.92 -3.28
CA SER A 62 -0.09 4.17 -3.10
C SER A 62 -0.67 4.99 -1.96
N GLN A 63 0.19 5.59 -1.16
CA GLN A 63 -0.20 6.67 -0.28
C GLN A 63 0.00 8.00 -1.01
N THR A 64 -1.03 8.85 -1.03
CA THR A 64 -0.87 10.26 -1.41
C THR A 64 -0.90 11.09 -0.13
N PRO A 65 0.25 11.59 0.35
CA PRO A 65 0.28 12.43 1.54
C PRO A 65 -0.43 13.75 1.24
N LEU A 66 -1.48 14.06 2.00
CA LEU A 66 -2.19 15.33 1.94
C LEU A 66 -1.65 16.34 2.95
N GLN A 67 -1.14 15.85 4.09
CA GLN A 67 -0.63 16.69 5.16
C GLN A 67 0.72 17.31 4.79
N GLN A 68 0.78 18.63 4.89
CA GLN A 68 2.01 19.40 4.98
C GLN A 68 2.00 20.11 6.35
N PRO A 69 2.42 19.43 7.43
CA PRO A 69 2.15 19.87 8.81
C PRO A 69 2.63 21.28 9.13
N GLU A 70 3.72 21.72 8.50
CA GLU A 70 4.35 23.02 8.71
C GLU A 70 3.69 24.14 7.87
N LEU A 71 2.87 23.79 6.87
CA LEU A 71 2.32 24.73 5.89
C LEU A 71 0.79 24.85 5.95
N LEU A 72 0.07 23.79 6.37
CA LEU A 72 -1.39 23.77 6.33
C LEU A 72 -2.00 22.97 7.49
N ASP A 73 -2.78 23.67 8.30
CA ASP A 73 -3.65 23.08 9.33
C ASP A 73 -4.96 22.61 8.68
N LEU A 74 -5.07 21.30 8.44
CA LEU A 74 -6.24 20.70 7.78
C LEU A 74 -7.53 20.75 8.63
N GLU A 75 -7.43 20.91 9.95
CA GLU A 75 -8.63 21.04 10.80
C GLU A 75 -9.25 22.42 10.64
N LYS A 76 -8.42 23.45 10.46
CA LYS A 76 -8.87 24.84 10.25
C LYS A 76 -9.22 25.16 8.80
N ASN A 77 -8.72 24.38 7.85
CA ASN A 77 -8.90 24.64 6.42
C ASN A 77 -9.48 23.41 5.70
N THR A 78 -10.66 22.99 6.15
CA THR A 78 -11.35 21.78 5.67
C THR A 78 -11.67 21.81 4.17
N GLU A 79 -11.71 22.99 3.55
CA GLU A 79 -11.95 23.17 2.12
C GLU A 79 -10.82 22.63 1.23
N TYR A 80 -9.61 22.44 1.77
CA TYR A 80 -8.49 21.82 1.06
C TYR A 80 -8.42 20.30 1.26
N VAL A 81 -9.34 19.73 2.03
CA VAL A 81 -9.40 18.29 2.25
C VAL A 81 -10.01 17.60 1.02
N SER A 82 -9.26 16.66 0.46
CA SER A 82 -9.74 15.78 -0.60
C SER A 82 -9.74 14.32 -0.16
N SER A 83 -10.68 13.53 -0.68
CA SER A 83 -10.68 12.07 -0.51
C SER A 83 -9.62 11.36 -1.36
N GLY A 84 -8.90 12.13 -2.19
CA GLY A 84 -7.88 11.60 -3.10
C GLY A 84 -8.42 11.18 -4.45
N GLY A 85 -7.56 10.50 -5.20
CA GLY A 85 -7.87 9.90 -6.49
C GLY A 85 -7.74 8.38 -6.47
N GLY A 86 -8.27 7.75 -7.51
CA GLY A 86 -8.22 6.30 -7.71
C GLY A 86 -7.42 5.92 -8.94
N PHE A 87 -6.93 4.68 -8.99
CA PHE A 87 -6.46 4.04 -10.21
C PHE A 87 -7.04 2.62 -10.33
N GLY A 88 -7.10 2.11 -11.55
CA GLY A 88 -7.52 0.73 -11.84
C GLY A 88 -6.42 -0.30 -11.51
N PRO A 89 -6.76 -1.59 -11.40
CA PRO A 89 -5.77 -2.64 -11.19
C PRO A 89 -4.82 -2.77 -12.40
N VAL A 90 -3.55 -3.08 -12.13
CA VAL A 90 -2.53 -3.30 -13.18
C VAL A 90 -2.55 -4.74 -13.72
N ALA A 91 -3.11 -5.68 -12.95
CA ALA A 91 -3.36 -7.06 -13.36
C ALA A 91 -4.86 -7.31 -13.56
N ASP A 92 -5.22 -8.23 -14.46
CA ASP A 92 -6.63 -8.58 -14.69
C ASP A 92 -7.28 -9.23 -13.47
N ASP A 93 -6.50 -9.95 -12.69
CA ASP A 93 -6.87 -10.66 -11.46
C ASP A 93 -6.45 -9.92 -10.17
N GLY A 94 -6.25 -8.60 -10.27
CA GLY A 94 -5.76 -7.76 -9.18
C GLY A 94 -6.72 -6.66 -8.72
N TYR A 95 -6.21 -5.83 -7.80
CA TYR A 95 -6.87 -4.66 -7.25
C TYR A 95 -6.03 -3.40 -7.48
N GLY A 96 -6.66 -2.22 -7.48
CA GLY A 96 -5.98 -0.94 -7.30
C GLY A 96 -6.40 -0.29 -5.98
N VAL A 97 -5.47 -0.05 -5.06
CA VAL A 97 -5.79 0.41 -3.70
C VAL A 97 -4.97 1.64 -3.27
N PRO A 98 -5.23 2.83 -3.83
CA PRO A 98 -4.71 4.06 -3.27
C PRO A 98 -5.42 4.47 -1.97
N TYR A 99 -4.68 5.14 -1.09
CA TYR A 99 -5.20 5.64 0.16
C TYR A 99 -4.59 6.99 0.57
N ILE A 100 -5.34 7.73 1.37
CA ILE A 100 -4.93 9.02 1.94
C ILE A 100 -5.21 9.01 3.43
N LEU A 101 -4.23 9.46 4.22
CA LEU A 101 -4.42 9.81 5.62
C LEU A 101 -4.85 11.28 5.69
N VAL A 102 -6.03 11.53 6.24
CA VAL A 102 -6.64 12.86 6.32
C VAL A 102 -6.70 13.28 7.78
N GLY A 103 -5.89 14.27 8.14
CA GLY A 103 -5.74 14.68 9.53
C GLY A 103 -5.25 13.50 10.40
N GLU A 104 -5.71 13.45 11.64
CA GLU A 104 -5.36 12.39 12.59
C GLU A 104 -6.45 11.31 12.74
N ASN A 105 -7.62 11.52 12.10
CA ASN A 105 -8.84 10.79 12.45
C ASN A 105 -9.46 10.00 11.29
N LEU A 106 -8.98 10.19 10.06
CA LEU A 106 -9.61 9.58 8.89
C LEU A 106 -8.57 8.96 7.95
N VAL A 107 -8.86 7.74 7.51
CA VAL A 107 -8.16 7.08 6.40
C VAL A 107 -9.15 6.83 5.28
N ASN A 108 -8.91 7.43 4.12
CA ASN A 108 -9.71 7.21 2.92
C ASN A 108 -9.03 6.18 2.03
N PHE A 109 -9.77 5.13 1.66
CA PHE A 109 -9.33 4.12 0.68
C PHE A 109 -10.22 4.18 -0.55
N HIS A 110 -9.60 4.21 -1.72
CA HIS A 110 -10.28 3.89 -2.97
C HIS A 110 -9.84 2.48 -3.39
N ILE A 111 -10.80 1.61 -3.70
CA ILE A 111 -10.53 0.21 -4.08
C ILE A 111 -11.18 -0.05 -5.42
N SER A 112 -10.40 -0.52 -6.39
CA SER A 112 -10.85 -0.91 -7.71
C SER A 112 -10.47 -2.36 -8.04
N SER A 113 -11.27 -3.00 -8.89
CA SER A 113 -11.05 -4.33 -9.44
C SER A 113 -11.78 -4.44 -10.79
N LYS A 114 -11.45 -5.43 -11.62
CA LYS A 114 -12.14 -5.63 -12.91
C LYS A 114 -13.36 -6.54 -12.74
N PHE A 115 -14.50 -6.14 -13.27
CA PHE A 115 -15.71 -6.99 -13.31
C PHE A 115 -15.51 -8.31 -14.07
N SER A 116 -14.54 -8.35 -14.98
CA SER A 116 -14.21 -9.55 -15.76
C SER A 116 -13.52 -10.65 -14.95
N CYS A 117 -12.99 -10.36 -13.75
CA CYS A 117 -12.35 -11.34 -12.89
C CYS A 117 -13.27 -11.71 -11.71
N PRO A 118 -13.87 -12.92 -11.70
CA PRO A 118 -14.79 -13.35 -10.64
C PRO A 118 -14.10 -13.52 -9.27
N ASP A 119 -12.78 -13.65 -9.24
CA ASP A 119 -12.00 -13.80 -8.01
C ASP A 119 -11.74 -12.46 -7.31
N THR A 120 -11.99 -11.33 -7.99
CA THR A 120 -11.81 -9.99 -7.42
C THR A 120 -13.13 -9.27 -7.16
N ASP A 121 -13.25 -8.64 -5.99
CA ASP A 121 -14.44 -7.86 -5.63
C ASP A 121 -14.03 -6.71 -4.70
N SER A 122 -14.16 -5.47 -5.20
CA SER A 122 -13.77 -4.25 -4.48
C SER A 122 -14.56 -4.04 -3.18
N HIS A 123 -15.84 -4.40 -3.15
CA HIS A 123 -16.66 -4.29 -1.94
C HIS A 123 -16.28 -5.34 -0.91
N ARG A 124 -16.04 -6.58 -1.33
CA ARG A 124 -15.55 -7.66 -0.46
C ARG A 124 -14.18 -7.33 0.11
N PHE A 125 -13.26 -6.84 -0.71
CA PHE A 125 -11.95 -6.36 -0.25
C PHE A 125 -12.10 -5.24 0.78
N GLY A 126 -12.96 -4.25 0.51
CA GLY A 126 -13.22 -3.15 1.45
C GLY A 126 -13.78 -3.62 2.79
N LYS A 127 -14.65 -4.63 2.80
CA LYS A 127 -15.14 -5.26 4.05
C LYS A 127 -14.01 -5.92 4.83
N HIS A 128 -13.15 -6.69 4.15
CA HIS A 128 -12.01 -7.34 4.79
C HIS A 128 -10.98 -6.33 5.32
N LEU A 129 -10.71 -5.27 4.56
CA LEU A 129 -9.80 -4.19 4.98
C LEU A 129 -10.31 -3.51 6.25
N ARG A 130 -11.60 -3.15 6.29
CA ARG A 130 -12.23 -2.58 7.49
C ARG A 130 -12.13 -3.53 8.68
N GLN A 131 -12.42 -4.82 8.48
CA GLN A 131 -12.32 -5.80 9.54
C GLN A 131 -10.88 -5.92 10.06
N ALA A 132 -9.89 -6.00 9.15
CA ALA A 132 -8.48 -6.07 9.51
C ALA A 132 -8.02 -4.85 10.33
N MET A 133 -8.46 -3.64 9.97
CA MET A 133 -8.16 -2.43 10.76
C MET A 133 -8.78 -2.50 12.17
N THR A 134 -10.03 -2.94 12.29
CA THR A 134 -10.69 -3.14 13.59
C THR A 134 -9.99 -4.21 14.42
N ASP A 135 -9.57 -5.31 13.80
CA ASP A 135 -8.84 -6.40 14.46
C ASP A 135 -7.48 -5.92 14.98
N ILE A 136 -6.79 -5.04 14.24
CA ILE A 136 -5.55 -4.39 14.67
C ILE A 136 -5.83 -3.50 15.89
N ILE A 137 -6.86 -2.66 15.86
CA ILE A 137 -7.24 -1.81 17.01
C ILE A 137 -7.47 -2.68 18.26
N ALA A 138 -8.23 -3.77 18.12
CA ALA A 138 -8.49 -4.72 19.20
C ALA A 138 -7.20 -5.44 19.67
N LEU A 139 -6.27 -5.74 18.75
CA LEU A 139 -5.00 -6.39 19.07
C LEU A 139 -4.10 -5.53 19.98
N PHE A 140 -4.14 -4.21 19.81
CA PHE A 140 -3.44 -3.26 20.67
C PHE A 140 -4.21 -2.88 21.95
N GLY A 141 -5.43 -3.38 22.12
CA GLY A 141 -6.26 -3.08 23.29
C GLY A 141 -6.77 -1.64 23.34
N PHE A 142 -6.76 -0.93 22.19
CA PHE A 142 -7.36 0.39 22.11
C PHE A 142 -8.89 0.27 22.15
N SER A 143 -9.53 0.98 23.08
CA SER A 143 -10.98 1.18 23.08
C SER A 143 -11.32 2.48 22.36
N SER A 144 -12.57 2.65 21.92
CA SER A 144 -13.05 3.91 21.31
C SER A 144 -12.84 5.17 22.18
N ASN A 145 -12.51 5.01 23.47
CA ASN A 145 -12.23 6.08 24.43
C ASN A 145 -10.76 6.17 24.85
N SER A 146 -9.85 5.39 24.25
CA SER A 146 -8.43 5.46 24.53
C SER A 146 -7.85 6.73 23.89
N ARG A 147 -7.79 7.84 24.64
CA ARG A 147 -7.00 9.01 24.24
C ARG A 147 -5.51 8.72 24.46
N LYS A 148 -4.69 9.29 23.57
CA LYS A 148 -3.24 9.44 23.80
C LYS A 148 -2.98 10.19 25.10
#